data_AF-A0A356FA23-F1
#
_entry.id   AF-A0A356FA23-F1
#
_cell.length_a   1.000
_cell.length_b   1.000
_cell.length_c   1.000
_cell.angle_alpha   90.00
_cell.angle_beta   90.00
_cell.angle_gamma   90.00
#
_symmetry.space_group_name_H-M   'P 1'
#
loop_
_entity.id
_entity.type
_entity.pdbx_description
1 polymer ?
#
loop_
_entity_poly.entity_id
_entity_poly.type
_entity_poly.pdbx_seq_one_letter_code
_entity_poly.pdbx_strand_id
1 'polypeptide(L)'
;MSYRNSSLQQDILLKHYVDEPEGARPGFNWGEALDEGEPLGSRGAVRLSTPQGERDLAFTEVADAIGKALTSLILVQSETDKSEAKVFTAENREFVARITREVASHLEKVYEASPPGRLSLQALNLQIEKALVENNAYDVARSFVFHNASNLTGERSEVAEVRVIRRSTQVVPWNPDKIEVAVRKAFLSQQMDSSPAVEVAQDVTAAILATGQSFIHIEEVQDMVQEILMKQGHYKVAEAYILYRAERALMRQDEMEEATEVSGEAEGQTSMVVVTREDESTFLWDGADLVARVRFAGIDLNLCLSEEEIISELRRSIFDKITTGNLKTTVILNAKALIEKDADFACFAGRILCSYIYEEVLGWD
;
A
#
# COMPACT_ATOMS: atom_id res chain seq x y z
N MET A 1 18.92 -9.95 26.93
CA MET A 1 18.12 -10.70 25.94
C MET A 1 17.39 -9.67 25.09
N SER A 2 17.91 -9.41 23.90
CA SER A 2 17.52 -8.28 23.06
C SER A 2 16.49 -8.75 22.04
N TYR A 3 15.21 -8.69 22.41
CA TYR A 3 14.10 -8.86 21.47
C TYR A 3 13.28 -7.57 21.47
N ARG A 4 13.84 -6.52 20.86
CA ARG A 4 13.00 -5.54 20.16
C ARG A 4 12.50 -6.28 18.92
N ASN A 5 11.36 -6.97 19.02
CA ASN A 5 10.62 -7.34 17.82
C ASN A 5 10.39 -6.03 17.06
N SER A 6 11.07 -5.86 15.92
CA SER A 6 10.96 -4.63 15.12
C SER A 6 9.48 -4.39 14.86
N SER A 7 9.00 -3.15 15.02
CA SER A 7 7.62 -2.74 14.68
C SER A 7 7.20 -3.30 13.32
N LEU A 8 8.17 -3.45 12.42
CA LEU A 8 8.03 -4.08 11.12
C LEU A 8 7.56 -5.53 11.12
N GLN A 9 8.19 -6.39 11.93
CA GLN A 9 7.86 -7.82 11.98
C GLN A 9 6.46 -8.01 12.59
N GLN A 10 6.13 -7.22 13.60
CA GLN A 10 4.78 -7.18 14.17
C GLN A 10 3.75 -6.72 13.13
N ASP A 11 4.05 -5.68 12.36
CA ASP A 11 3.17 -5.16 11.31
C ASP A 11 2.93 -6.17 10.18
N ILE A 12 3.93 -6.99 9.83
CA ILE A 12 3.81 -8.08 8.86
C ILE A 12 2.89 -9.18 9.39
N LEU A 13 3.11 -9.61 10.63
CA LEU A 13 2.29 -10.64 11.28
C LEU A 13 0.84 -10.18 11.47
N LEU A 14 0.64 -8.93 11.88
CA LEU A 14 -0.69 -8.31 11.97
C LEU A 14 -1.37 -8.30 10.61
N LYS A 15 -0.67 -7.90 9.55
CA LYS A 15 -1.25 -7.89 8.20
C LYS A 15 -1.66 -9.30 7.77
N HIS A 16 -0.79 -10.31 7.92
CA HIS A 16 -1.12 -11.69 7.57
C HIS A 16 -2.35 -12.19 8.34
N TYR A 17 -2.41 -11.89 9.64
CA TYR A 17 -3.52 -12.28 10.49
C TYR A 17 -4.85 -11.58 10.13
N VAL A 18 -4.77 -10.29 9.73
CA VAL A 18 -5.93 -9.50 9.27
C VAL A 18 -6.39 -9.92 7.87
N ASP A 19 -5.52 -10.51 7.06
CA ASP A 19 -5.86 -11.02 5.73
C ASP A 19 -6.38 -12.49 5.79
N GLU A 20 -6.19 -13.22 6.90
CA GLU A 20 -6.73 -14.59 7.09
C GLU A 20 -8.27 -14.60 7.13
N PRO A 21 -8.96 -15.59 6.52
CA PRO A 21 -10.42 -15.65 6.49
C PRO A 21 -11.04 -15.71 7.90
N GLU A 22 -12.17 -15.01 8.11
CA GLU A 22 -12.80 -14.82 9.43
C GLU A 22 -13.08 -16.12 10.20
N GLY A 23 -13.28 -17.24 9.51
CA GLY A 23 -13.50 -18.56 10.13
C GLY A 23 -12.26 -19.18 10.81
N ALA A 24 -11.06 -18.65 10.58
CA ALA A 24 -9.83 -19.10 11.23
C ALA A 24 -9.54 -18.35 12.54
N ARG A 25 -10.31 -17.31 12.85
CA ARG A 25 -10.08 -16.45 14.02
C ARG A 25 -10.94 -16.90 15.20
N PRO A 26 -10.41 -16.91 16.43
CA PRO A 26 -11.23 -17.10 17.60
C PRO A 26 -12.22 -15.92 17.71
N GLY A 27 -13.51 -16.23 17.59
CA GLY A 27 -14.59 -15.26 17.73
C GLY A 27 -14.88 -15.03 19.20
N PHE A 28 -14.59 -13.82 19.69
CA PHE A 28 -14.94 -13.41 21.05
C PHE A 28 -16.10 -12.41 20.99
N ASN A 29 -17.09 -12.61 21.86
CA ASN A 29 -18.21 -11.69 22.02
C ASN A 29 -17.78 -10.56 22.97
N TRP A 30 -17.13 -9.53 22.42
CA TRP A 30 -16.66 -8.40 23.22
C TRP A 30 -17.81 -7.50 23.67
N GLY A 31 -18.99 -7.62 23.05
CA GLY A 31 -20.24 -7.00 23.51
C GLY A 31 -20.61 -7.36 24.96
N GLU A 32 -20.33 -8.59 25.42
CA GLU A 32 -20.61 -9.02 26.81
C GLU A 32 -19.82 -8.21 27.85
N ALA A 33 -18.68 -7.62 27.47
CA ALA A 33 -17.91 -6.76 28.36
C ALA A 33 -18.67 -5.48 28.76
N LEU A 34 -19.72 -5.12 28.02
CA LEU A 34 -20.55 -3.95 28.30
C LEU A 34 -21.71 -4.23 29.26
N ASP A 35 -22.12 -5.50 29.39
CA ASP A 35 -23.28 -5.91 30.20
C ASP A 35 -23.02 -5.84 31.72
N GLU A 36 -21.75 -5.74 32.14
CA GLU A 36 -21.35 -5.61 33.56
C GLU A 36 -21.43 -4.15 34.09
N GLY A 37 -21.86 -3.16 33.28
CA GLY A 37 -21.82 -1.72 33.60
C GLY A 37 -23.15 -0.94 33.47
N GLU A 38 -23.10 0.37 33.78
CA GLU A 38 -24.22 1.30 33.54
C GLU A 38 -24.64 1.34 32.06
N PRO A 39 -25.92 1.56 31.74
CA PRO A 39 -26.38 1.63 30.35
C PRO A 39 -25.64 2.73 29.58
N LEU A 40 -24.89 2.31 28.57
CA LEU A 40 -24.19 3.18 27.63
C LEU A 40 -25.22 3.94 26.78
N GLY A 41 -25.21 5.27 26.87
CA GLY A 41 -26.05 6.16 26.09
C GLY A 41 -27.46 6.30 26.67
N SER A 42 -27.70 7.37 27.42
CA SER A 42 -29.05 7.72 27.92
C SER A 42 -29.70 8.89 27.18
N ARG A 43 -29.06 9.53 26.18
CA ARG A 43 -29.64 10.69 25.48
C ARG A 43 -29.20 10.79 24.01
N GLY A 44 -29.95 10.14 23.12
CA GLY A 44 -29.87 10.35 21.67
C GLY A 44 -29.23 9.17 20.93
N ALA A 45 -30.02 8.47 20.12
CA ALA A 45 -29.51 7.45 19.21
C ALA A 45 -28.59 8.11 18.18
N VAL A 46 -27.29 7.82 18.24
CA VAL A 46 -26.32 8.23 17.23
C VAL A 46 -26.62 7.43 15.96
N ARG A 47 -26.94 8.11 14.85
CA ARG A 47 -27.19 7.45 13.56
C ARG A 47 -25.91 7.36 12.75
N LEU A 48 -25.53 6.14 12.39
CA LEU A 48 -24.47 5.85 11.44
C LEU A 48 -25.01 5.88 10.01
N SER A 49 -24.28 6.58 9.13
CA SER A 49 -24.46 6.50 7.69
C SER A 49 -23.52 5.43 7.14
N THR A 50 -24.06 4.30 6.70
CA THR A 50 -23.29 3.25 6.01
C THR A 50 -23.66 3.21 4.53
N PRO A 51 -22.84 2.59 3.65
CA PRO A 51 -23.20 2.39 2.24
C PRO A 51 -24.53 1.64 2.02
N GLN A 52 -24.98 0.89 3.03
CA GLN A 52 -26.21 0.09 3.01
C GLN A 52 -27.44 0.84 3.58
N GLY A 53 -27.25 2.05 4.12
CA GLY A 53 -28.31 2.88 4.69
C GLY A 53 -27.96 3.48 6.05
N GLU A 54 -28.90 4.26 6.59
CA GLU A 54 -28.82 4.85 7.93
C GLU A 54 -29.33 3.85 8.98
N ARG A 55 -28.57 3.65 10.06
CA ARG A 55 -28.99 2.83 11.21
C ARG A 55 -28.46 3.39 12.53
N ASP A 56 -29.09 2.99 13.63
CA ASP A 56 -28.63 3.36 14.97
C ASP A 56 -27.32 2.64 15.30
N LEU A 57 -26.38 3.38 15.91
CA LEU A 57 -25.11 2.85 16.38
C LEU A 57 -25.34 1.94 17.59
N ALA A 58 -24.95 0.68 17.48
CA ALA A 58 -24.84 -0.21 18.62
C ALA A 58 -23.42 -0.13 19.19
N PHE A 59 -23.28 0.26 20.46
CA PHE A 59 -21.97 0.33 21.13
C PHE A 59 -21.31 -1.04 21.30
N THR A 60 -22.07 -2.13 21.18
CA THR A 60 -21.54 -3.50 21.08
C THR A 60 -20.62 -3.66 19.87
N GLU A 61 -20.92 -3.02 18.74
CA GLU A 61 -20.08 -3.07 17.54
C GLU A 61 -18.76 -2.32 17.73
N VAL A 62 -18.78 -1.24 18.52
CA VAL A 62 -17.57 -0.48 18.89
C VAL A 62 -16.68 -1.35 19.78
N ALA A 63 -17.27 -2.03 20.77
CA ALA A 63 -16.55 -2.95 21.64
C ALA A 63 -15.96 -4.14 20.84
N ASP A 64 -16.72 -4.71 19.90
CA ASP A 64 -16.23 -5.76 19.01
C ASP A 64 -15.08 -5.29 18.12
N ALA A 65 -15.13 -4.08 17.59
CA ALA A 65 -14.06 -3.54 16.75
C ALA A 65 -12.77 -3.32 17.56
N ILE A 66 -12.87 -2.77 18.77
CA ILE A 66 -11.72 -2.60 19.69
C ILE A 66 -11.19 -3.96 20.13
N GLY A 67 -12.09 -4.87 20.48
CA GLY A 67 -11.78 -6.22 20.92
C GLY A 67 -11.07 -7.04 19.85
N LYS A 68 -11.52 -7.00 18.59
CA LYS A 68 -10.84 -7.64 17.46
C LYS A 68 -9.41 -7.10 17.28
N ALA A 69 -9.22 -5.79 17.42
CA ALA A 69 -7.90 -5.18 17.35
C ALA A 69 -6.99 -5.65 18.50
N LEU A 70 -7.52 -5.73 19.72
CA LEU A 70 -6.80 -6.23 20.89
C LEU A 70 -6.46 -7.72 20.77
N THR A 71 -7.41 -8.56 20.35
CA THR A 71 -7.19 -10.00 20.09
C THR A 71 -6.06 -10.20 19.09
N SER A 72 -6.06 -9.44 17.99
CA SER A 72 -5.04 -9.55 16.95
C SER A 72 -3.66 -9.17 17.49
N LEU A 73 -3.58 -8.11 18.30
CA LEU A 73 -2.33 -7.68 18.93
C LEU A 73 -1.78 -8.76 19.88
N ILE A 74 -2.62 -9.27 20.78
CA ILE A 74 -2.22 -10.27 21.79
C ILE A 74 -1.73 -11.54 21.09
N LEU A 75 -2.45 -12.00 20.07
CA LEU A 75 -2.09 -13.22 19.34
C LEU A 75 -0.79 -13.08 18.55
N VAL A 76 -0.51 -11.90 17.98
CA VAL A 76 0.76 -11.62 17.29
C VAL A 76 1.92 -11.51 18.30
N GLN A 77 1.68 -11.02 19.51
CA GLN A 77 2.71 -10.95 20.56
C GLN A 77 2.98 -12.32 21.21
N SER A 78 2.02 -13.24 21.19
CA SER A 78 2.16 -14.58 21.76
C SER A 78 2.65 -15.60 20.72
N GLU A 79 3.96 -15.80 20.60
CA GLU A 79 4.54 -16.77 19.66
C GLU A 79 4.23 -18.25 20.00
N THR A 80 3.94 -18.57 21.27
CA THR A 80 3.94 -19.96 21.77
C THR A 80 2.62 -20.44 22.38
N ASP A 81 1.64 -19.56 22.62
CA ASP A 81 0.41 -19.93 23.34
C ASP A 81 -0.79 -19.07 22.91
N LYS A 82 -1.49 -19.53 21.87
CA LYS A 82 -2.74 -18.93 21.33
C LYS A 82 -3.96 -19.29 22.21
N SER A 83 -3.77 -19.43 23.51
CA SER A 83 -4.81 -19.83 24.45
C SER A 83 -5.85 -18.71 24.60
N GLU A 84 -7.13 -19.06 24.41
CA GLU A 84 -8.30 -18.19 24.64
C GLU A 84 -8.28 -17.53 26.04
N ALA A 85 -7.66 -18.19 27.03
CA ALA A 85 -7.57 -17.72 28.41
C ALA A 85 -6.70 -16.47 28.59
N LYS A 86 -5.82 -16.13 27.64
CA LYS A 86 -5.02 -14.90 27.67
C LYS A 86 -5.68 -13.74 26.93
N VAL A 87 -6.57 -14.04 25.99
CA VAL A 87 -7.22 -13.02 25.17
C VAL A 87 -8.45 -12.46 25.88
N PHE A 88 -9.33 -13.31 26.40
CA PHE A 88 -10.60 -12.90 27.01
C PHE A 88 -10.53 -12.87 28.54
N THR A 89 -9.60 -12.08 29.10
CA THR A 89 -9.42 -11.92 30.56
C THR A 89 -10.38 -10.87 31.12
N ALA A 90 -10.56 -10.85 32.45
CA ALA A 90 -11.33 -9.79 33.11
C ALA A 90 -10.71 -8.40 32.87
N GLU A 91 -9.39 -8.30 32.89
CA GLU A 91 -8.65 -7.05 32.62
C GLU A 91 -8.86 -6.54 31.20
N ASN A 92 -8.81 -7.42 30.19
CA ASN A 92 -9.04 -7.04 28.79
C ASN A 92 -10.50 -6.63 28.55
N ARG A 93 -11.46 -7.29 29.20
CA ARG A 93 -12.88 -6.91 29.14
C ARG A 93 -13.12 -5.53 29.76
N GLU A 94 -12.54 -5.28 30.94
CA GLU A 94 -12.63 -3.97 31.59
C GLU A 94 -11.97 -2.87 30.73
N PHE A 95 -10.84 -3.16 30.10
CA PHE A 95 -10.19 -2.27 29.16
C PHE A 95 -11.11 -1.91 27.99
N VAL A 96 -11.66 -2.91 27.27
CA VAL A 96 -12.56 -2.68 26.13
C VAL A 96 -13.80 -1.88 26.55
N ALA A 97 -14.40 -2.22 27.70
CA ALA A 97 -15.57 -1.51 28.21
C ALA A 97 -15.27 -0.05 28.57
N ARG A 98 -14.10 0.21 29.17
CA ARG A 98 -13.64 1.56 29.51
C ARG A 98 -13.43 2.43 28.27
N ILE A 99 -12.72 1.92 27.25
CA ILE A 99 -12.53 2.65 25.99
C ILE A 99 -13.87 2.88 25.29
N THR A 100 -14.76 1.89 25.27
CA THR A 100 -16.09 2.03 24.64
C THR A 100 -16.93 3.12 25.32
N ARG A 101 -16.88 3.22 26.65
CA ARG A 101 -17.51 4.31 27.42
C ARG A 101 -16.94 5.68 27.07
N GLU A 102 -15.63 5.76 26.89
CA GLU A 102 -14.96 7.01 26.51
C GLU A 102 -15.33 7.45 25.09
N VAL A 103 -15.37 6.51 24.15
CA VAL A 103 -15.87 6.74 22.78
C VAL A 103 -17.32 7.24 22.83
N ALA A 104 -18.17 6.63 23.65
CA ALA A 104 -19.54 7.10 23.84
C ALA A 104 -19.59 8.55 24.34
N SER A 105 -18.77 8.91 25.33
CA SER A 105 -18.67 10.29 25.83
C SER A 105 -18.16 11.27 24.77
N HIS A 106 -17.20 10.87 23.94
CA HIS A 106 -16.71 11.69 22.82
C HIS A 106 -17.80 11.93 21.78
N LEU A 107 -18.55 10.89 21.44
CA LEU A 107 -19.67 11.00 20.51
C LEU A 107 -20.80 11.88 21.06
N GLU A 108 -21.10 11.79 22.35
CA GLU A 108 -22.08 12.67 23.01
C GLU A 108 -21.66 14.14 22.92
N LYS A 109 -20.39 14.47 23.24
CA LYS A 109 -19.87 15.84 23.12
C LYS A 109 -19.93 16.36 21.68
N VAL A 110 -19.59 15.52 20.70
CA VAL A 110 -19.68 15.87 19.27
C VAL A 110 -21.13 16.11 18.86
N TYR A 111 -22.06 15.31 19.40
CA TYR A 111 -23.50 15.43 19.14
C TYR A 111 -24.10 16.69 19.78
N GLU A 112 -23.71 17.04 21.00
CA GLU A 112 -24.12 18.27 21.68
C GLU A 112 -23.65 19.52 20.94
N ALA A 113 -22.44 19.47 20.37
CA ALA A 113 -21.89 20.55 19.57
C ALA A 113 -22.55 20.69 18.17
N SER A 114 -23.21 19.64 17.66
CA SER A 114 -23.90 19.63 16.36
C SER A 114 -25.01 18.57 16.25
N PRO A 115 -26.28 18.90 16.53
CA PRO A 115 -27.41 17.96 16.37
C PRO A 115 -28.11 18.07 15.00
N PRO A 116 -28.73 16.99 14.46
CA PRO A 116 -28.33 15.59 14.45
C PRO A 116 -27.52 15.33 13.16
N GLY A 117 -26.20 15.49 13.21
CA GLY A 117 -25.34 15.27 12.06
C GLY A 117 -24.98 13.80 11.92
N ARG A 118 -25.41 13.17 10.83
CA ARG A 118 -25.01 11.81 10.42
C ARG A 118 -23.54 11.55 10.74
N LEU A 119 -23.27 10.50 11.52
CA LEU A 119 -21.89 10.07 11.76
C LEU A 119 -21.47 9.15 10.62
N SER A 120 -20.43 9.52 9.87
CA SER A 120 -19.82 8.60 8.91
C SER A 120 -19.03 7.52 9.63
N LEU A 121 -18.85 6.37 8.98
CA LEU A 121 -18.02 5.29 9.51
C LEU A 121 -16.57 5.77 9.75
N GLN A 122 -16.03 6.59 8.86
CA GLN A 122 -14.72 7.22 9.04
C GLN A 122 -14.66 8.11 10.29
N ALA A 123 -15.68 8.91 10.55
CA ALA A 123 -15.73 9.76 11.74
C ALA A 123 -15.82 8.95 13.03
N LEU A 124 -16.59 7.84 13.04
CA LEU A 124 -16.61 6.90 14.17
C LEU A 124 -15.23 6.30 14.41
N ASN A 125 -14.56 5.81 13.36
CA ASN A 125 -13.23 5.21 13.48
C ASN A 125 -12.21 6.20 14.05
N LEU A 126 -12.30 7.48 13.65
CA LEU A 126 -11.44 8.53 14.20
C LEU A 126 -11.68 8.73 15.71
N GLN A 127 -12.93 8.69 16.18
CA GLN A 127 -13.22 8.80 17.62
C GLN A 127 -12.72 7.60 18.42
N ILE A 128 -12.81 6.39 17.85
CA ILE A 128 -12.25 5.18 18.46
C ILE A 128 -10.72 5.28 18.55
N GLU A 129 -10.06 5.68 17.46
CA GLU A 129 -8.61 5.87 17.44
C GLU A 129 -8.16 6.94 18.45
N LYS A 130 -8.87 8.07 18.51
CA LYS A 130 -8.61 9.14 19.49
C LYS A 130 -8.74 8.65 20.93
N ALA A 131 -9.80 7.91 21.26
CA ALA A 131 -9.97 7.34 22.60
C ALA A 131 -8.84 6.35 22.94
N LEU A 132 -8.40 5.52 21.99
CA LEU A 132 -7.27 4.62 22.22
C LEU A 132 -5.96 5.38 22.46
N VAL A 133 -5.71 6.46 21.72
CA VAL A 133 -4.52 7.31 21.88
C VAL A 133 -4.53 8.05 23.22
N GLU A 134 -5.65 8.64 23.63
CA GLU A 134 -5.79 9.34 24.93
C GLU A 134 -5.56 8.39 26.12
N ASN A 135 -5.83 7.09 25.92
CA ASN A 135 -5.56 6.03 26.89
C ASN A 135 -4.16 5.40 26.79
N ASN A 136 -3.25 5.98 26.01
CA ASN A 136 -1.91 5.46 25.72
C ASN A 136 -1.89 4.04 25.12
N ALA A 137 -2.98 3.60 24.49
CA ALA A 137 -3.10 2.29 23.85
C ALA A 137 -2.68 2.34 22.37
N TYR A 138 -1.48 2.85 22.10
CA TYR A 138 -0.98 3.10 20.73
C TYR A 138 -0.87 1.83 19.87
N ASP A 139 -0.48 0.70 20.48
CA ASP A 139 -0.33 -0.55 19.74
C ASP A 139 -1.70 -1.17 19.37
N VAL A 140 -2.70 -1.01 20.24
CA VAL A 140 -4.10 -1.39 19.95
C VAL A 140 -4.69 -0.46 18.88
N ALA A 141 -4.43 0.85 18.96
CA ALA A 141 -4.80 1.81 17.92
C ALA A 141 -4.16 1.45 16.57
N ARG A 142 -2.89 1.05 16.56
CA ARG A 142 -2.19 0.60 15.34
C ARG A 142 -2.87 -0.64 14.76
N SER A 143 -3.14 -1.65 15.57
CA SER A 143 -3.88 -2.86 15.18
C SER A 143 -5.27 -2.53 14.64
N PHE A 144 -5.98 -1.60 15.26
CA PHE A 144 -7.29 -1.12 14.81
C PHE A 144 -7.23 -0.48 13.42
N VAL A 145 -6.21 0.35 13.16
CA VAL A 145 -5.98 0.93 11.82
C VAL A 145 -5.69 -0.16 10.77
N PHE A 146 -5.09 -1.29 11.13
CA PHE A 146 -4.94 -2.42 10.20
C PHE A 146 -6.28 -3.05 9.80
N HIS A 147 -7.17 -3.31 10.77
CA HIS A 147 -8.51 -3.85 10.50
C HIS A 147 -9.37 -2.89 9.67
N ASN A 148 -9.24 -1.59 9.89
CA ASN A 148 -10.02 -0.57 9.18
C ASN A 148 -9.43 -0.12 7.84
N ALA A 149 -8.21 -0.54 7.50
CA ALA A 149 -7.57 -0.13 6.25
C ALA A 149 -8.33 -0.58 4.98
N SER A 150 -9.14 -1.64 5.07
CA SER A 150 -10.06 -2.09 4.01
C SER A 150 -11.32 -1.22 3.95
N ASN A 151 -11.89 -0.88 5.10
CA ASN A 151 -13.10 -0.05 5.22
C ASN A 151 -12.86 1.40 4.78
N LEU A 152 -11.67 1.94 5.02
CA LEU A 152 -11.29 3.30 4.63
C LEU A 152 -11.16 3.45 3.10
N THR A 153 -10.84 2.39 2.36
CA THR A 153 -10.49 2.49 0.93
C THR A 153 -11.67 2.64 -0.04
N GLY A 154 -12.91 2.70 0.46
CA GLY A 154 -14.12 2.72 -0.36
C GLY A 154 -14.82 4.09 -0.51
N GLU A 155 -14.57 5.07 0.36
CA GLU A 155 -15.46 6.25 0.46
C GLU A 155 -14.95 7.50 -0.28
N ARG A 156 -13.66 7.62 -0.63
CA ARG A 156 -13.07 8.81 -1.30
C ARG A 156 -12.66 8.59 -2.77
N SER A 157 -13.16 7.56 -3.44
CA SER A 157 -12.59 7.05 -4.70
C SER A 157 -12.88 7.85 -5.99
N GLU A 158 -13.25 9.15 -5.94
CA GLU A 158 -13.65 9.89 -7.16
C GLU A 158 -12.70 11.04 -7.58
N VAL A 159 -11.60 11.29 -6.89
CA VAL A 159 -10.96 12.62 -6.96
C VAL A 159 -9.79 12.77 -7.97
N ALA A 160 -9.33 11.73 -8.67
CA ALA A 160 -8.23 11.93 -9.62
C ALA A 160 -8.17 10.90 -10.77
N GLU A 161 -7.99 11.38 -12.01
CA GLU A 161 -7.57 10.56 -13.17
C GLU A 161 -6.15 9.97 -13.01
N VAL A 162 -5.45 10.32 -11.93
CA VAL A 162 -4.08 9.88 -11.65
C VAL A 162 -4.06 8.38 -11.32
N ARG A 163 -3.11 7.67 -11.93
CA ARG A 163 -2.85 6.25 -11.68
C ARG A 163 -1.46 6.05 -11.08
N VAL A 164 -1.36 5.13 -10.12
CA VAL A 164 -0.12 4.79 -9.45
C VAL A 164 0.44 3.49 -10.02
N ILE A 165 1.72 3.52 -10.39
CA ILE A 165 2.48 2.35 -10.82
C ILE A 165 3.09 1.71 -9.56
N ARG A 166 2.63 0.51 -9.23
CA ARG A 166 3.18 -0.29 -8.12
C ARG A 166 4.57 -0.80 -8.48
N ARG A 167 5.32 -1.23 -7.45
CA ARG A 167 6.63 -1.90 -7.62
C ARG A 167 6.54 -3.15 -8.48
N SER A 168 5.42 -3.86 -8.40
CA SER A 168 5.09 -5.05 -9.21
C SER A 168 4.64 -4.70 -10.64
N THR A 169 4.96 -3.49 -11.13
CA THR A 169 4.56 -2.88 -12.42
C THR A 169 3.05 -2.75 -12.67
N GLN A 170 2.20 -3.25 -11.76
CA GLN A 170 0.75 -3.12 -11.84
C GLN A 170 0.31 -1.67 -11.64
N VAL A 171 -0.58 -1.21 -12.53
CA VAL A 171 -1.21 0.11 -12.44
C VAL A 171 -2.50 0.04 -11.62
N VAL A 172 -2.66 0.95 -10.66
CA VAL A 172 -3.87 1.07 -9.83
C VAL A 172 -4.36 2.51 -9.76
N PRO A 173 -5.66 2.77 -9.57
CA PRO A 173 -6.15 4.13 -9.38
C PRO A 173 -5.56 4.78 -8.13
N TRP A 174 -5.36 6.10 -8.16
CA TRP A 174 -4.98 6.88 -6.99
C TRP A 174 -6.01 6.72 -5.88
N ASN A 175 -5.53 6.46 -4.67
CA ASN A 175 -6.38 6.38 -3.48
C ASN A 175 -5.68 7.09 -2.30
N PRO A 176 -6.18 8.26 -1.86
CA PRO A 176 -5.59 9.03 -0.77
C PRO A 176 -5.67 8.31 0.59
N ASP A 177 -6.64 7.43 0.80
CA ASP A 177 -6.85 6.72 2.06
C ASP A 177 -5.70 5.76 2.35
N LYS A 178 -5.03 5.24 1.31
CA LYS A 178 -3.80 4.44 1.47
C LYS A 178 -2.66 5.26 2.05
N ILE A 179 -2.57 6.55 1.71
CA ILE A 179 -1.56 7.46 2.27
C ILE A 179 -1.94 7.81 3.70
N GLU A 180 -3.20 8.14 3.96
CA GLU A 180 -3.69 8.43 5.30
C GLU A 180 -3.37 7.27 6.26
N VAL A 181 -3.69 6.02 5.88
CA VAL A 181 -3.42 4.83 6.69
C VAL A 181 -1.91 4.64 6.93
N ALA A 182 -1.07 4.84 5.92
CA ALA A 182 0.38 4.69 6.06
C ALA A 182 0.97 5.73 7.02
N VAL A 183 0.51 6.98 6.92
CA VAL A 183 0.94 8.09 7.78
C VAL A 183 0.42 7.88 9.21
N ARG A 184 -0.84 7.48 9.41
CA ARG A 184 -1.39 7.13 10.74
C ARG A 184 -0.53 6.09 11.45
N LYS A 185 -0.12 5.03 10.74
CA LYS A 185 0.76 3.99 11.31
C LYS A 185 2.11 4.55 11.75
N ALA A 186 2.67 5.49 11.01
CA ALA A 186 3.93 6.14 11.37
C ALA A 186 3.79 7.04 12.62
N PHE A 187 2.68 7.75 12.78
CA PHE A 187 2.40 8.50 14.01
C PHE A 187 2.23 7.58 15.22
N LEU A 188 1.44 6.51 15.07
CA LEU A 188 1.18 5.54 16.14
C LEU A 188 2.41 4.69 16.49
N SER A 189 3.36 4.49 15.58
CA SER A 189 4.65 3.85 15.90
C SER A 189 5.56 4.71 16.76
N GLN A 190 5.40 6.02 16.69
CA GLN A 190 6.11 7.00 17.51
C GLN A 190 5.34 7.42 18.77
N GLN A 191 4.22 6.75 19.08
CA GLN A 191 3.35 7.06 20.22
C GLN A 191 2.86 8.52 20.20
N MET A 192 2.50 9.00 19.01
CA MET A 192 1.99 10.36 18.81
C MET A 192 0.56 10.34 18.27
N ASP A 193 -0.13 11.46 18.43
CA ASP A 193 -1.45 11.68 17.85
C ASP A 193 -1.38 11.62 16.32
N SER A 194 -2.27 10.84 15.73
CA SER A 194 -2.36 10.56 14.30
C SER A 194 -3.33 11.48 13.58
N SER A 195 -3.99 12.41 14.28
CA SER A 195 -4.90 13.39 13.68
C SER A 195 -4.33 14.16 12.49
N PRO A 196 -3.02 14.54 12.44
CA PRO A 196 -2.45 15.26 11.29
C PRO A 196 -2.36 14.42 10.01
N ALA A 197 -2.53 13.09 10.08
CA ALA A 197 -2.40 12.21 8.92
C ALA A 197 -3.42 12.52 7.80
N VAL A 198 -4.59 13.05 8.15
CA VAL A 198 -5.61 13.47 7.19
C VAL A 198 -5.12 14.66 6.36
N GLU A 199 -4.54 15.66 7.02
CA GLU A 199 -4.00 16.86 6.38
C GLU A 199 -2.80 16.49 5.48
N VAL A 200 -1.89 15.64 5.97
CA VAL A 200 -0.78 15.10 5.17
C VAL A 200 -1.28 14.41 3.90
N ALA A 201 -2.31 13.55 3.99
CA ALA A 201 -2.84 12.84 2.83
C ALA A 201 -3.49 13.79 1.81
N GLN A 202 -4.16 14.84 2.28
CA GLN A 202 -4.74 15.88 1.43
C GLN A 202 -3.65 16.70 0.73
N ASP A 203 -2.62 17.13 1.45
CA ASP A 203 -1.48 17.87 0.89
C ASP A 203 -0.71 17.05 -0.14
N VAL A 204 -0.51 15.74 0.11
CA VAL A 204 0.13 14.82 -0.85
C VAL A 204 -0.72 14.72 -2.11
N THR A 205 -2.03 14.58 -1.95
CA THR A 205 -2.95 14.53 -3.10
C THR A 205 -2.92 15.82 -3.91
N ALA A 206 -2.95 16.97 -3.24
CA ALA A 206 -2.88 18.27 -3.89
C ALA A 206 -1.55 18.47 -4.64
N ALA A 207 -0.44 18.04 -4.04
CA ALA A 207 0.87 18.09 -4.66
C ALA A 207 0.96 17.19 -5.90
N ILE A 208 0.39 15.99 -5.88
CA ILE A 208 0.38 15.07 -7.04
C ILE A 208 -0.45 15.66 -8.19
N LEU A 209 -1.62 16.22 -7.87
CA LEU A 209 -2.46 16.88 -8.87
C LEU A 209 -1.77 18.09 -9.49
N ALA A 210 -0.98 18.84 -8.71
CA ALA A 210 -0.22 19.99 -9.19
C ALA A 210 0.89 19.61 -10.17
N THR A 211 1.41 18.38 -10.12
CA THR A 211 2.41 17.88 -11.08
C THR A 211 1.83 17.68 -12.48
N GLY A 212 0.50 17.53 -12.60
CA GLY A 212 -0.19 17.34 -13.88
C GLY A 212 0.06 15.99 -14.56
N GLN A 213 0.69 15.04 -13.87
CA GLN A 213 1.00 13.71 -14.40
C GLN A 213 -0.19 12.76 -14.26
N SER A 214 -0.50 12.02 -15.33
CA SER A 214 -1.54 10.97 -15.30
C SER A 214 -1.05 9.67 -14.65
N PHE A 215 0.27 9.44 -14.59
CA PHE A 215 0.89 8.27 -13.99
C PHE A 215 2.03 8.68 -13.06
N ILE A 216 2.07 8.08 -11.87
CA ILE A 216 3.10 8.34 -10.87
C ILE A 216 3.64 7.02 -10.31
N HIS A 217 4.96 6.93 -10.11
CA HIS A 217 5.56 5.77 -9.47
C HIS A 217 5.34 5.80 -7.95
N ILE A 218 5.14 4.63 -7.35
CA ILE A 218 4.93 4.54 -5.90
C ILE A 218 6.12 5.07 -5.08
N GLU A 219 7.35 5.04 -5.61
CA GLU A 219 8.52 5.64 -4.94
C GLU A 219 8.42 7.18 -4.90
N GLU A 220 7.97 7.80 -5.99
CA GLU A 220 7.78 9.25 -6.07
C GLU A 220 6.68 9.71 -5.09
N VAL A 221 5.58 8.96 -5.00
CA VAL A 221 4.55 9.17 -3.97
C VAL A 221 5.15 9.09 -2.56
N GLN A 222 6.02 8.11 -2.31
CA GLN A 222 6.65 7.95 -1.00
C GLN A 222 7.61 9.09 -0.67
N ASP A 223 8.33 9.63 -1.66
CA ASP A 223 9.21 10.79 -1.48
C ASP A 223 8.38 12.05 -1.17
N MET A 224 7.26 12.27 -1.87
CA MET A 224 6.34 13.37 -1.59
C MET A 224 5.76 13.32 -0.17
N VAL A 225 5.41 12.12 0.33
CA VAL A 225 4.95 11.94 1.72
C VAL A 225 6.04 12.37 2.71
N GLN A 226 7.30 12.01 2.48
CA GLN A 226 8.43 12.39 3.34
C GLN A 226 8.63 13.91 3.34
N GLU A 227 8.61 14.54 2.16
CA GLU A 227 8.74 15.99 2.04
C GLU A 227 7.64 16.73 2.80
N ILE A 228 6.40 16.29 2.69
CA ILE A 228 5.26 16.95 3.34
C ILE A 228 5.32 16.77 4.86
N LEU A 229 5.67 15.57 5.35
CA LEU A 229 5.90 15.36 6.78
C LEU A 229 7.00 16.28 7.32
N MET A 230 8.07 16.50 6.56
CA MET A 230 9.13 17.43 6.93
C MET A 230 8.68 18.90 6.87
N LYS A 231 7.91 19.30 5.85
CA LYS A 231 7.37 20.66 5.68
C LYS A 231 6.42 21.05 6.81
N GLN A 232 5.59 20.11 7.27
CA GLN A 232 4.68 20.31 8.40
C GLN A 232 5.39 20.20 9.78
N GLY A 233 6.71 19.94 9.80
CA GLY A 233 7.50 19.91 11.04
C GLY A 233 7.46 18.58 11.81
N HIS A 234 6.89 17.52 11.23
CA HIS A 234 6.81 16.19 11.83
C HIS A 234 8.10 15.37 11.63
N TYR A 235 9.25 15.92 12.02
CA TYR A 235 10.57 15.35 11.74
C TYR A 235 10.77 13.93 12.27
N LYS A 236 10.31 13.66 13.51
CA LYS A 236 10.42 12.32 14.12
C LYS A 236 9.59 11.27 13.40
N VAL A 237 8.40 11.65 12.90
CA VAL A 237 7.55 10.76 12.10
C VAL A 237 8.19 10.51 10.74
N ALA A 238 8.72 11.55 10.10
CA ALA A 238 9.42 11.44 8.83
C ALA A 238 10.62 10.50 8.93
N GLU A 239 11.45 10.65 9.97
CA GLU A 239 12.58 9.75 10.25
C GLU A 239 12.12 8.29 10.42
N ALA A 240 11.11 8.05 11.25
CA ALA A 240 10.56 6.71 11.46
C ALA A 240 9.96 6.11 10.17
N TYR A 241 9.29 6.93 9.35
CA TYR A 241 8.73 6.52 8.06
C TYR A 241 9.84 6.13 7.07
N ILE A 242 10.93 6.92 7.00
CA ILE A 242 12.09 6.63 6.15
C ILE A 242 12.76 5.33 6.57
N LEU A 243 13.00 5.15 7.87
CA LEU A 243 13.60 3.92 8.40
C LEU A 243 12.74 2.70 8.09
N TYR A 244 11.43 2.78 8.34
CA TYR A 244 10.49 1.71 8.03
C TYR A 244 10.45 1.37 6.52
N ARG A 245 10.50 2.39 5.64
CA ARG A 245 10.58 2.20 4.19
C ARG A 245 11.87 1.47 3.80
N ALA A 246 13.00 1.84 4.38
CA ALA A 246 14.30 1.22 4.11
C ALA A 246 14.32 -0.25 4.55
N GLU A 247 13.83 -0.56 5.76
CA GLU A 247 13.75 -1.94 6.24
C GLU A 247 12.82 -2.80 5.35
N ARG A 248 11.67 -2.26 4.90
CA ARG A 248 10.79 -2.95 3.92
C ARG A 248 11.44 -3.12 2.55
N ALA A 249 12.33 -2.23 2.13
CA ALA A 249 13.04 -2.36 0.87
C ALA A 249 14.07 -3.49 0.93
N LEU A 250 14.81 -3.58 2.03
CA LEU A 250 15.78 -4.65 2.28
C LEU A 250 15.10 -6.02 2.35
N MET A 251 14.04 -6.16 3.14
CA MET A 251 13.28 -7.42 3.23
C MET A 251 12.76 -7.90 1.86
N ARG A 252 12.38 -6.99 0.96
CA ARG A 252 11.95 -7.38 -0.39
C ARG A 252 13.09 -7.84 -1.27
N GLN A 253 14.30 -7.29 -1.08
CA GLN A 253 15.48 -7.79 -1.78
C GLN A 253 15.78 -9.21 -1.29
N ASP A 254 15.76 -9.43 0.03
CA ASP A 254 15.94 -10.75 0.63
C ASP A 254 14.86 -11.74 0.15
N GLU A 255 13.58 -11.36 0.14
CA GLU A 255 12.47 -12.19 -0.38
C GLU A 255 12.63 -12.51 -1.88
N MET A 256 13.17 -11.57 -2.69
CA MET A 256 13.44 -11.80 -4.11
C MET A 256 14.65 -12.73 -4.31
N GLU A 257 15.70 -12.58 -3.51
CA GLU A 257 16.88 -13.46 -3.53
C GLU A 257 16.51 -14.89 -3.12
N GLU A 258 15.74 -15.06 -2.03
CA GLU A 258 15.24 -16.36 -1.58
C GLU A 258 14.29 -17.02 -2.59
N ALA A 259 13.41 -16.25 -3.23
CA ALA A 259 12.54 -16.77 -4.30
C ALA A 259 13.34 -17.20 -5.55
N THR A 260 14.50 -16.59 -5.80
CA THR A 260 15.39 -16.96 -6.91
C THR A 260 16.16 -18.26 -6.62
N GLU A 261 16.36 -18.62 -5.34
CA GLU A 261 17.04 -19.87 -4.96
C GLU A 261 16.11 -21.09 -4.85
N VAL A 262 14.79 -20.90 -4.63
CA VAL A 262 13.83 -22.00 -4.41
C VAL A 262 12.95 -22.30 -5.64
N SER A 263 12.82 -21.36 -6.57
CA SER A 263 12.16 -21.58 -7.86
C SER A 263 13.15 -21.40 -9.01
N GLY A 264 13.66 -22.52 -9.51
CA GLY A 264 14.07 -22.56 -10.91
C GLY A 264 12.87 -22.15 -11.77
N GLU A 265 13.08 -21.14 -12.62
CA GLU A 265 12.20 -20.77 -13.73
C GLU A 265 10.77 -20.34 -13.32
N ALA A 266 10.63 -19.11 -12.81
CA ALA A 266 9.33 -18.43 -12.72
C ALA A 266 9.34 -17.15 -13.56
N GLU A 267 8.76 -17.28 -14.75
CA GLU A 267 8.22 -16.27 -15.68
C GLU A 267 8.67 -14.82 -15.46
N GLY A 268 9.55 -14.36 -16.37
CA GLY A 268 10.15 -13.03 -16.38
C GLY A 268 9.14 -11.90 -16.18
N GLN A 269 9.26 -11.22 -15.04
CA GLN A 269 8.63 -9.92 -14.81
C GLN A 269 9.14 -8.93 -15.86
N THR A 270 8.32 -8.63 -16.86
CA THR A 270 8.63 -7.60 -17.85
C THR A 270 8.50 -6.22 -17.19
N SER A 271 9.64 -5.57 -16.93
CA SER A 271 9.70 -4.21 -16.39
C SER A 271 9.01 -3.23 -17.34
N MET A 272 7.81 -2.75 -16.98
CA MET A 272 7.08 -1.76 -17.78
C MET A 272 7.78 -0.40 -17.70
N VAL A 273 7.97 0.24 -18.86
CA VAL A 273 8.66 1.53 -18.97
C VAL A 273 7.67 2.60 -19.42
N VAL A 274 7.69 3.79 -18.79
CA VAL A 274 6.91 4.93 -19.24
C VAL A 274 7.64 5.60 -20.40
N VAL A 275 6.96 5.68 -21.55
CA VAL A 275 7.52 6.26 -22.78
C VAL A 275 6.76 7.55 -23.11
N THR A 276 7.52 8.62 -23.36
CA THR A 276 6.98 9.92 -23.76
C THR A 276 6.92 10.01 -25.30
N ARG A 277 5.74 10.32 -25.84
CA ARG A 277 5.55 10.59 -27.27
C ARG A 277 5.91 12.04 -27.60
N GLU A 278 6.04 12.34 -28.89
CA GLU A 278 6.34 13.68 -29.39
C GLU A 278 5.23 14.71 -29.11
N ASP A 279 4.00 14.25 -28.82
CA ASP A 279 2.83 15.07 -28.46
C ASP A 279 2.71 15.35 -26.96
N GLU A 280 3.77 15.11 -26.19
CA GLU A 280 3.83 15.19 -24.72
C GLU A 280 2.93 14.17 -23.98
N SER A 281 2.22 13.30 -24.70
CA SER A 281 1.47 12.21 -24.09
C SER A 281 2.40 11.07 -23.65
N THR A 282 2.01 10.36 -22.59
CA THR A 282 2.78 9.23 -22.05
C THR A 282 2.01 7.94 -22.23
N PHE A 283 2.67 6.89 -22.73
CA PHE A 283 2.10 5.54 -22.78
C PHE A 283 3.05 4.52 -22.11
N LEU A 284 2.48 3.39 -21.73
CA LEU A 284 3.22 2.30 -21.09
C LEU A 284 3.70 1.32 -22.16
N TRP A 285 5.00 1.05 -22.14
CA TRP A 285 5.62 0.03 -22.98
C TRP A 285 5.87 -1.23 -22.16
N ASP A 286 5.17 -2.31 -22.53
CA ASP A 286 5.25 -3.63 -21.91
C ASP A 286 6.44 -4.46 -22.43
N GLY A 287 6.97 -4.07 -23.59
CA GLY A 287 8.03 -4.79 -24.31
C GLY A 287 7.50 -5.95 -25.14
N ALA A 288 6.19 -6.13 -25.32
CA ALA A 288 5.63 -7.17 -26.17
C ALA A 288 6.11 -7.04 -27.62
N ASP A 289 6.16 -5.80 -28.12
CA ASP A 289 6.74 -5.47 -29.42
C ASP A 289 8.23 -5.87 -29.51
N LEU A 290 9.01 -5.68 -28.44
CA LEU A 290 10.41 -6.11 -28.42
C LEU A 290 10.54 -7.62 -28.53
N VAL A 291 9.70 -8.39 -27.82
CA VAL A 291 9.70 -9.86 -27.92
C VAL A 291 9.42 -10.30 -29.36
N ALA A 292 8.41 -9.71 -30.01
CA ALA A 292 8.10 -10.01 -31.40
C ALA A 292 9.28 -9.69 -32.35
N ARG A 293 9.96 -8.57 -32.13
CA ARG A 293 11.15 -8.18 -32.90
C ARG A 293 12.34 -9.11 -32.67
N VAL A 294 12.59 -9.53 -31.43
CA VAL A 294 13.66 -10.49 -31.10
C VAL A 294 13.39 -11.82 -31.78
N ARG A 295 12.16 -12.32 -31.70
CA ARG A 295 11.75 -13.56 -32.37
C ARG A 295 11.93 -13.47 -33.89
N PHE A 296 11.51 -12.36 -34.51
CA PHE A 296 11.71 -12.13 -35.93
C PHE A 296 13.19 -12.07 -36.31
N ALA A 297 13.99 -11.35 -35.53
CA ALA A 297 15.41 -11.19 -35.80
C ALA A 297 16.18 -12.50 -35.64
N GLY A 298 15.75 -13.40 -34.75
CA GLY A 298 16.38 -14.70 -34.47
C GLY A 298 16.08 -15.84 -35.46
N ILE A 299 15.17 -15.67 -36.42
CA ILE A 299 14.77 -16.75 -37.36
C ILE A 299 15.99 -17.26 -38.14
N ASP A 300 16.23 -18.58 -38.16
CA ASP A 300 17.37 -19.20 -38.87
C ASP A 300 18.77 -18.69 -38.44
N LEU A 301 18.92 -18.19 -37.21
CA LEU A 301 20.22 -17.84 -36.60
C LEU A 301 20.54 -18.78 -35.44
N ASN A 302 21.83 -19.10 -35.24
CA ASN A 302 22.29 -19.93 -34.13
C ASN A 302 22.92 -19.06 -33.04
N LEU A 303 22.08 -18.35 -32.29
CA LEU A 303 22.53 -17.39 -31.28
C LEU A 303 23.06 -18.09 -30.02
N CYS A 304 24.10 -17.53 -29.42
CA CYS A 304 24.72 -18.07 -28.20
C CYS A 304 23.99 -17.68 -26.90
N LEU A 305 22.88 -16.94 -26.99
CA LEU A 305 22.05 -16.49 -25.87
C LEU A 305 20.60 -16.93 -26.09
N SER A 306 19.88 -17.17 -24.99
CA SER A 306 18.44 -17.44 -25.03
C SER A 306 17.65 -16.17 -25.41
N GLU A 307 16.39 -16.35 -25.85
CA GLU A 307 15.49 -15.22 -26.16
C GLU A 307 15.34 -14.28 -24.96
N GLU A 308 15.26 -14.83 -23.75
CA GLU A 308 15.13 -14.08 -22.50
C GLU A 308 16.38 -13.27 -22.16
N GLU A 309 17.56 -13.86 -22.32
CA GLU A 309 18.84 -13.18 -22.10
C GLU A 309 19.03 -12.02 -23.09
N ILE A 310 18.64 -12.21 -24.35
CA ILE A 310 18.67 -11.16 -25.38
C ILE A 310 17.72 -10.03 -25.00
N ILE A 311 16.49 -10.33 -24.59
CA ILE A 311 15.51 -9.32 -24.17
C ILE A 311 16.05 -8.51 -22.97
N SER A 312 16.67 -9.18 -21.99
CA SER A 312 17.28 -8.53 -20.84
C SER A 312 18.40 -7.57 -21.25
N GLU A 313 19.31 -8.00 -22.13
CA GLU A 313 20.41 -7.17 -22.64
C GLU A 313 19.91 -5.99 -23.47
N LEU A 314 18.85 -6.18 -24.28
CA LEU A 314 18.23 -5.10 -25.05
C LEU A 314 17.55 -4.06 -24.14
N ARG A 315 17.09 -4.45 -22.94
CA ARG A 315 16.45 -3.56 -21.96
C ARG A 315 17.41 -2.90 -20.99
N ARG A 316 18.66 -3.37 -20.88
CA ARG A 316 19.65 -2.95 -19.87
C ARG A 316 19.89 -1.44 -19.76
N SER A 317 19.72 -0.72 -20.87
CA SER A 317 19.96 0.74 -20.95
C SER A 317 18.67 1.55 -21.14
N ILE A 318 17.50 0.92 -21.02
CA ILE A 318 16.21 1.58 -21.14
C ILE A 318 15.83 2.08 -19.75
N PHE A 319 15.87 3.41 -19.59
CA PHE A 319 15.49 4.09 -18.36
C PHE A 319 14.08 4.67 -18.47
N ASP A 320 13.50 4.98 -17.32
CA ASP A 320 12.20 5.61 -17.23
C ASP A 320 12.19 7.03 -17.83
N LYS A 321 11.04 7.47 -18.37
CA LYS A 321 10.86 8.75 -19.09
C LYS A 321 11.67 8.87 -20.38
N ILE A 322 11.94 7.76 -21.06
CA ILE A 322 12.56 7.77 -22.38
C ILE A 322 11.57 8.22 -23.45
N THR A 323 12.02 9.04 -24.41
CA THR A 323 11.20 9.39 -25.58
C THR A 323 11.09 8.21 -26.53
N THR A 324 10.02 8.12 -27.33
CA THR A 324 9.87 7.07 -28.35
C THR A 324 11.09 6.96 -29.28
N GLY A 325 11.64 8.09 -29.73
CA GLY A 325 12.85 8.12 -30.56
C GLY A 325 14.09 7.59 -29.84
N ASN A 326 14.27 7.92 -28.56
CA ASN A 326 15.38 7.41 -27.76
C ASN A 326 15.20 5.92 -27.44
N LEU A 327 13.97 5.45 -27.23
CA LEU A 327 13.68 4.02 -27.00
C LEU A 327 14.16 3.18 -28.20
N LYS A 328 13.75 3.56 -29.42
CA LYS A 328 14.18 2.91 -30.66
C LYS A 328 15.70 2.90 -30.79
N THR A 329 16.32 4.06 -30.56
CA THR A 329 17.78 4.22 -30.67
C THR A 329 18.52 3.35 -29.66
N THR A 330 18.06 3.30 -28.42
CA THR A 330 18.66 2.50 -27.34
C THR A 330 18.59 1.00 -27.64
N VAL A 331 17.44 0.50 -28.12
CA VAL A 331 17.30 -0.92 -28.51
C VAL A 331 18.28 -1.28 -29.63
N ILE A 332 18.41 -0.42 -30.64
CA ILE A 332 19.37 -0.64 -31.74
C ILE A 332 20.82 -0.63 -31.25
N LEU A 333 21.17 0.30 -30.35
CA LEU A 333 22.52 0.38 -29.78
C LEU A 333 22.86 -0.86 -28.93
N ASN A 334 21.93 -1.31 -28.09
CA ASN A 334 22.12 -2.53 -27.29
C ASN A 334 22.24 -3.77 -28.20
N ALA A 335 21.44 -3.86 -29.28
CA ALA A 335 21.56 -4.95 -30.25
C ALA A 335 22.93 -4.97 -30.95
N LYS A 336 23.49 -3.79 -31.27
CA LYS A 336 24.84 -3.68 -31.85
C LYS A 336 25.94 -4.09 -30.86
N ALA A 337 25.76 -3.85 -29.57
CA ALA A 337 26.72 -4.28 -28.56
C ALA A 337 26.84 -5.82 -28.48
N LEU A 338 25.77 -6.56 -28.84
CA LEU A 338 25.80 -8.02 -28.87
C LEU A 338 26.70 -8.60 -29.98
N ILE A 339 27.09 -7.80 -30.98
CA ILE A 339 28.03 -8.22 -32.04
C ILE A 339 29.40 -8.59 -31.45
N GLU A 340 29.77 -8.02 -30.30
CA GLU A 340 31.01 -8.37 -29.61
C GLU A 340 30.97 -9.79 -29.02
N LYS A 341 29.78 -10.36 -28.79
CA LYS A 341 29.61 -11.71 -28.24
C LYS A 341 29.66 -12.79 -29.32
N ASP A 342 29.05 -12.56 -30.48
CA ASP A 342 28.99 -13.53 -31.58
C ASP A 342 28.81 -12.85 -32.96
N ALA A 343 29.32 -13.48 -34.01
CA ALA A 343 29.21 -12.99 -35.38
C ALA A 343 27.77 -13.00 -35.91
N ASP A 344 26.94 -13.96 -35.49
CA ASP A 344 25.54 -14.07 -35.91
C ASP A 344 24.69 -12.90 -35.37
N PHE A 345 25.13 -12.25 -34.28
CA PHE A 345 24.48 -11.03 -33.78
C PHE A 345 24.61 -9.85 -34.75
N ALA A 346 25.53 -9.87 -35.72
CA ALA A 346 25.57 -8.85 -36.78
C ALA A 346 24.32 -8.91 -37.66
N CYS A 347 23.88 -10.13 -38.01
CA CYS A 347 22.65 -10.35 -38.77
C CYS A 347 21.41 -10.02 -37.92
N PHE A 348 21.41 -10.44 -36.65
CA PHE A 348 20.36 -10.11 -35.68
C PHE A 348 20.18 -8.58 -35.53
N ALA A 349 21.25 -7.83 -35.27
CA ALA A 349 21.19 -6.38 -35.11
C ALA A 349 20.72 -5.67 -36.40
N GLY A 350 21.11 -6.19 -37.56
CA GLY A 350 20.60 -5.72 -38.86
C GLY A 350 19.09 -5.93 -38.99
N ARG A 351 18.57 -7.08 -38.57
CA ARG A 351 17.12 -7.37 -38.62
C ARG A 351 16.30 -6.57 -37.62
N ILE A 352 16.83 -6.32 -36.42
CA ILE A 352 16.23 -5.40 -35.46
C ILE A 352 16.13 -3.99 -36.08
N LEU A 353 17.19 -3.49 -36.71
CA LEU A 353 17.15 -2.19 -37.40
C LEU A 353 16.10 -2.19 -38.53
N CYS A 354 16.05 -3.24 -39.36
CA CYS A 354 15.06 -3.35 -40.43
C CYS A 354 13.62 -3.32 -39.88
N SER A 355 13.36 -3.91 -38.72
CA SER A 355 12.02 -3.88 -38.11
C SER A 355 11.53 -2.45 -37.84
N TYR A 356 12.42 -1.55 -37.38
CA TYR A 356 12.09 -0.14 -37.16
C TYR A 356 11.94 0.65 -38.46
N ILE A 357 12.73 0.32 -39.49
CA ILE A 357 12.58 0.92 -40.83
C ILE A 357 11.23 0.50 -41.45
N TYR A 358 10.82 -0.76 -41.29
CA TYR A 358 9.53 -1.23 -41.78
C TYR A 358 8.36 -0.54 -41.09
N GLU A 359 8.42 -0.37 -39.76
CA GLU A 359 7.45 0.41 -39.00
C GLU A 359 7.33 1.85 -39.54
N GLU A 360 8.46 2.54 -39.73
CA GLU A 360 8.51 3.92 -40.21
C GLU A 360 7.94 4.08 -41.64
N VAL A 361 8.26 3.14 -42.54
CA VAL A 361 7.91 3.25 -43.96
C VAL A 361 6.51 2.72 -44.25
N LEU A 362 6.09 1.65 -43.58
CA LEU A 362 4.82 0.96 -43.85
C LEU A 362 3.66 1.43 -42.96
N GLY A 363 3.95 2.17 -41.87
CA GLY A 363 2.93 2.63 -40.92
C GLY A 363 2.23 1.49 -40.19
N TRP A 364 2.95 0.40 -39.93
CA TRP A 364 2.47 -0.68 -39.05
C TRP A 364 2.68 -0.26 -37.60
N ASP A 365 1.60 0.13 -36.93
CA ASP A 365 1.53 0.24 -35.46
C ASP A 365 1.22 -1.11 -34.81
#